data_AF-A0A059LBK6-F1
#
_entry.id   AF-A0A059LBK6-F1
#
_cell.length_a   1.000
_cell.length_b   1.000
_cell.length_c   1.000
_cell.angle_alpha   90.00
_cell.angle_beta   90.00
_cell.angle_gamma   90.00
#
_symmetry.space_group_name_H-M   'P 1'
#
loop_
_entity.id
_entity.type
_entity.pdbx_description
1 polymer ?
#
loop_
_entity_poly.entity_id
_entity_poly.type
_entity_poly.pdbx_seq_one_letter_code
_entity_poly.pdbx_strand_id
1 'polypeptide(L)'
;IQHYSSSLRAMMAHWEGVFPGWVLRMPYEALVRDPEGVLREICAHCGLAFEPGMLKATREGVRGGVVATASASQARRPLYAQGVGRWEAYAPLVEAALGPRMRREAALYDAWLADWQRQRQAPDSKRRAGKASPSGHEEL
;
A
#
# COMPACT_ATOMS: atom_id res chain seq x y z
N ILE A 1 5.38 6.40 16.67
CA ILE A 1 4.74 6.87 15.40
C ILE A 1 5.77 7.48 14.46
N GLN A 2 6.47 8.56 14.81
CA GLN A 2 7.54 9.14 13.93
C GLN A 2 8.65 8.15 13.59
N HIS A 3 9.21 7.48 14.61
CA HIS A 3 10.23 6.47 14.36
C HIS A 3 9.73 5.35 13.44
N TYR A 4 8.46 4.95 13.59
CA TYR A 4 7.85 3.95 12.72
C TYR A 4 7.72 4.47 11.28
N SER A 5 7.22 5.69 11.07
CA SER A 5 7.03 6.24 9.73
C SER A 5 8.35 6.56 9.03
N SER A 6 9.34 7.08 9.75
CA SER A 6 10.69 7.31 9.21
C SER A 6 11.40 6.01 8.85
N SER A 7 11.33 4.99 9.72
CA SER A 7 11.92 3.68 9.47
C SER A 7 11.24 2.97 8.30
N LEU A 8 9.91 3.07 8.19
CA LEU A 8 9.19 2.57 7.02
C LEU A 8 9.66 3.25 5.73
N ARG A 9 9.76 4.59 5.71
CA ARG A 9 10.23 5.34 4.53
C ARG A 9 11.67 4.95 4.16
N ALA A 10 12.57 4.87 5.13
CA ALA A 10 13.96 4.47 4.90
C ALA A 10 14.05 3.03 4.36
N MET A 11 13.26 2.11 4.93
CA MET A 11 13.18 0.73 4.45
C MET A 11 12.66 0.66 3.01
N MET A 12 11.61 1.41 2.68
CA MET A 12 11.07 1.45 1.32
C MET A 12 12.08 2.06 0.33
N ALA A 13 12.75 3.14 0.70
CA ALA A 13 13.80 3.75 -0.12
C ALA A 13 14.97 2.78 -0.37
N HIS A 14 15.36 2.02 0.66
CA HIS A 14 16.37 0.98 0.53
C HIS A 14 15.96 -0.09 -0.49
N TRP A 15 14.77 -0.67 -0.36
CA TRP A 15 14.32 -1.72 -1.28
C TRP A 15 14.13 -1.20 -2.72
N GLU A 16 13.64 0.04 -2.89
CA GLU A 16 13.54 0.69 -4.20
C GLU A 16 14.94 0.92 -4.83
N GLY A 17 15.94 1.26 -4.02
CA GLY A 17 17.32 1.44 -4.48
C GLY A 17 18.02 0.14 -4.85
N VAL A 18 17.85 -0.92 -4.04
CA VAL A 18 18.48 -2.23 -4.28
C VAL A 18 17.79 -3.00 -5.40
N PHE A 19 16.47 -2.88 -5.53
CA PHE A 19 15.68 -3.56 -6.57
C PHE A 19 14.76 -2.61 -7.35
N PRO A 20 15.33 -1.77 -8.24
CA PRO A 20 14.57 -0.77 -8.99
C PRO A 20 13.45 -1.41 -9.81
N GLY A 21 12.21 -1.02 -9.53
CA GLY A 21 11.03 -1.49 -10.26
C GLY A 21 10.58 -2.92 -9.95
N TRP A 22 11.09 -3.53 -8.88
CA TRP A 22 10.62 -4.82 -8.33
C TRP A 22 9.60 -4.63 -7.21
N VAL A 23 9.65 -3.49 -6.52
CA VAL A 23 8.72 -3.17 -5.44
C VAL A 23 7.49 -2.47 -6.00
N LEU A 24 6.31 -3.02 -5.73
CA LEU A 24 5.02 -2.39 -6.04
C LEU A 24 4.40 -1.86 -4.74
N ARG A 25 4.10 -0.57 -4.70
CA ARG A 25 3.46 0.09 -3.55
C ARG A 25 2.04 0.49 -3.91
N MET A 26 1.12 0.29 -2.97
CA MET A 26 -0.28 0.66 -3.13
C MET A 26 -0.95 0.89 -1.76
N PRO A 27 -1.96 1.77 -1.68
CA PRO A 27 -2.75 1.94 -0.49
C PRO A 27 -3.71 0.75 -0.33
N TYR A 28 -3.87 0.26 0.90
CA TYR A 28 -4.79 -0.83 1.20
C TYR A 28 -6.25 -0.45 0.85
N GLU A 29 -6.60 0.82 1.01
CA GLU A 29 -7.90 1.38 0.67
C GLU A 29 -8.23 1.20 -0.81
N ALA A 30 -7.22 1.23 -1.70
CA ALA A 30 -7.45 0.92 -3.11
C ALA A 30 -7.78 -0.56 -3.33
N LEU A 31 -7.08 -1.46 -2.64
CA LEU A 31 -7.34 -2.90 -2.72
C LEU A 31 -8.76 -3.24 -2.24
N VAL A 32 -9.24 -2.60 -1.18
CA VAL A 32 -10.60 -2.84 -0.68
C VAL A 32 -11.66 -2.25 -1.61
N ARG A 33 -11.41 -1.07 -2.19
CA ARG A 33 -12.36 -0.37 -3.07
C ARG A 33 -12.47 -1.00 -4.47
N ASP A 34 -11.36 -1.45 -5.02
CA ASP A 34 -11.27 -2.06 -6.36
C ASP A 34 -10.33 -3.28 -6.32
N PRO A 35 -10.77 -4.42 -5.74
CA PRO A 35 -9.96 -5.62 -5.62
C PRO A 35 -9.48 -6.17 -6.96
N GLU A 36 -10.35 -6.17 -7.97
CA GLU A 36 -10.01 -6.71 -9.29
C GLU A 36 -8.96 -5.85 -10.01
N GLY A 37 -9.17 -4.54 -10.10
CA GLY A 37 -8.22 -3.66 -10.76
C GLY A 37 -6.86 -3.67 -10.07
N VAL A 38 -6.83 -3.78 -8.73
CA VAL A 38 -5.58 -3.92 -7.98
C VAL A 38 -4.92 -5.28 -8.20
N LEU A 39 -5.67 -6.39 -8.17
CA LEU A 39 -5.10 -7.73 -8.44
C LEU A 39 -4.54 -7.83 -9.86
N ARG A 40 -5.20 -7.22 -10.85
CA ARG A 40 -4.69 -7.15 -12.22
C ARG A 40 -3.37 -6.38 -12.30
N GLU A 41 -3.24 -5.28 -11.56
CA GLU A 41 -1.99 -4.52 -11.45
C GLU A 41 -0.87 -5.35 -10.80
N ILE A 42 -1.18 -6.08 -9.72
CA ILE A 42 -0.23 -7.01 -9.08
C ILE A 42 0.21 -8.10 -10.06
N CYS A 43 -0.73 -8.73 -10.76
CA CYS A 43 -0.43 -9.77 -11.74
C CYS A 43 0.47 -9.22 -12.85
N ALA A 44 0.15 -8.06 -13.41
CA ALA A 44 0.95 -7.41 -14.45
C ALA A 44 2.37 -7.07 -13.98
N HIS A 45 2.52 -6.60 -12.73
CA HIS A 45 3.82 -6.32 -12.13
C HIS A 45 4.66 -7.58 -11.91
N CYS A 46 4.02 -8.67 -11.47
CA CYS A 46 4.66 -9.96 -11.24
C CYS A 46 4.88 -10.79 -12.53
N GLY A 47 4.35 -10.34 -13.67
CA GLY A 47 4.38 -11.11 -14.93
C GLY A 47 3.47 -12.35 -14.91
N LEU A 48 2.40 -12.32 -14.11
CA LEU A 48 1.42 -13.40 -13.97
C LEU A 48 0.15 -13.10 -14.77
N ALA A 49 -0.53 -14.15 -15.23
CA ALA A 49 -1.87 -14.04 -15.79
C ALA A 49 -2.89 -13.87 -14.66
N PHE A 50 -3.85 -12.95 -14.86
CA PHE A 50 -4.96 -12.78 -13.93
C PHE A 50 -5.98 -13.90 -14.12
N GLU A 51 -6.36 -14.56 -13.03
CA GLU A 51 -7.41 -15.57 -13.00
C GLU A 51 -8.60 -15.07 -12.14
N PRO A 52 -9.85 -15.13 -12.62
CA PRO A 52 -11.02 -14.69 -11.85
C PRO A 52 -11.16 -15.35 -10.47
N GLY A 53 -10.62 -16.58 -10.32
CA GLY A 53 -10.57 -17.28 -9.04
C GLY A 53 -9.74 -16.59 -7.95
N MET A 54 -8.79 -15.71 -8.32
CA MET A 54 -7.96 -14.95 -7.38
C MET A 54 -8.77 -13.97 -6.53
N LEU A 55 -9.95 -13.55 -6.99
CA LEU A 55 -10.88 -12.70 -6.22
C LEU A 55 -11.55 -13.45 -5.06
N LYS A 56 -11.53 -14.78 -5.08
CA LYS A 56 -12.11 -15.64 -4.03
C LYS A 56 -11.13 -15.81 -2.88
N ALA A 57 -10.75 -14.69 -2.25
CA ALA A 57 -9.85 -14.65 -1.09
C ALA A 57 -10.47 -15.18 0.23
N THR A 58 -11.66 -15.80 0.17
CA THR A 58 -12.35 -16.38 1.32
C THR A 58 -12.08 -17.87 1.47
N ARG A 59 -12.48 -18.44 2.61
CA ARG A 59 -12.36 -19.83 3.11
C ARG A 59 -12.33 -20.98 2.10
N GLU A 60 -12.85 -20.80 0.88
CA GLU A 60 -12.90 -21.77 -0.22
C GLU A 60 -11.66 -21.73 -1.14
N GLY A 61 -10.97 -20.59 -1.25
CA GLY A 61 -9.79 -20.39 -2.12
C GLY A 61 -8.45 -20.76 -1.47
N VAL A 62 -8.38 -20.82 -0.14
CA VAL A 62 -7.20 -21.34 0.60
C VAL A 62 -7.32 -22.86 0.74
N ARG A 63 -7.38 -23.58 -0.38
CA ARG A 63 -7.23 -25.04 -0.38
C ARG A 63 -5.76 -25.38 -0.20
N GLY A 64 -5.25 -25.35 1.03
CA GLY A 64 -3.98 -26.02 1.38
C GLY A 64 -2.97 -25.26 2.25
N GLY A 65 -3.20 -23.99 2.62
CA GLY A 65 -2.23 -23.21 3.40
C GLY A 65 -2.68 -22.93 4.84
N VAL A 66 -2.00 -23.51 5.84
CA VAL A 66 -2.16 -23.07 7.23
C VAL A 66 -1.41 -21.74 7.39
N VAL A 67 -2.16 -20.63 7.44
CA VAL A 67 -1.61 -19.35 7.90
C VAL A 67 -1.43 -19.46 9.42
N ALA A 68 -0.19 -19.64 9.87
CA ALA A 68 0.16 -19.83 11.29
C ALA A 68 0.64 -18.51 11.96
N THR A 69 0.19 -17.36 11.46
CA THR A 69 0.54 -16.04 12.00
C THR A 69 -0.58 -15.51 12.90
N ALA A 70 -0.26 -14.55 13.78
CA ALA A 70 -1.25 -13.88 14.64
C ALA A 70 -2.39 -13.19 13.84
N SER A 71 -2.16 -12.89 12.55
CA SER A 71 -3.14 -12.32 11.63
C SER A 71 -4.03 -13.36 10.91
N ALA A 72 -3.87 -14.66 11.19
CA ALA A 72 -4.54 -15.73 10.46
C ALA A 72 -6.07 -15.67 10.49
N SER A 73 -6.65 -15.23 11.61
CA SER A 73 -8.11 -15.02 11.72
C SER A 73 -8.60 -13.87 10.84
N GLN A 74 -7.78 -12.83 10.65
CA GLN A 74 -8.10 -11.69 9.79
C GLN A 74 -7.87 -12.01 8.30
N ALA A 75 -6.81 -12.75 7.99
CA ALA A 75 -6.47 -13.16 6.62
C ALA A 75 -7.52 -14.13 6.01
N ARG A 76 -8.30 -14.82 6.84
CA ARG A 76 -9.38 -15.72 6.41
C ARG A 76 -10.73 -15.03 6.18
N ARG A 77 -10.83 -13.73 6.47
CA ARG A 77 -12.04 -12.95 6.22
C ARG A 77 -12.01 -12.40 4.78
N PRO A 78 -13.18 -12.20 4.15
CA PRO A 78 -13.25 -11.44 2.89
C PRO A 78 -12.59 -10.07 3.08
N LEU A 79 -12.03 -9.48 2.02
CA LEU A 79 -11.54 -8.10 2.06
C LEU A 79 -12.62 -7.19 2.69
N TYR A 80 -12.24 -6.47 3.75
CA TYR A 80 -13.20 -5.70 4.55
C TYR A 80 -12.78 -4.24 4.69
N ALA A 81 -13.72 -3.34 4.40
CA ALA A 81 -13.58 -1.90 4.59
C ALA A 81 -13.75 -1.46 6.05
N GLN A 82 -14.26 -2.33 6.93
CA GLN A 82 -14.53 -2.02 8.34
C GLN A 82 -13.28 -1.53 9.11
N GLY A 83 -12.08 -1.83 8.60
CA GLY A 83 -10.83 -1.34 9.17
C GLY A 83 -10.47 0.10 8.79
N VAL A 84 -10.97 0.57 7.65
CA VAL A 84 -10.67 1.88 7.06
C VAL A 84 -11.34 2.98 7.88
N GLY A 85 -10.63 4.07 8.15
CA GLY A 85 -11.15 5.22 8.90
C GLY A 85 -11.27 5.02 10.42
N ARG A 86 -11.12 3.80 10.96
CA ARG A 86 -11.22 3.57 12.42
C ARG A 86 -10.22 4.39 13.25
N TRP A 87 -9.10 4.76 12.66
CA TRP A 87 -8.07 5.57 13.32
C TRP A 87 -8.53 7.02 13.56
N GLU A 88 -9.51 7.53 12.80
CA GLU A 88 -9.98 8.92 12.86
C GLU A 88 -10.53 9.28 14.24
N ALA A 89 -11.19 8.34 14.92
CA ALA A 89 -11.66 8.53 16.30
C ALA A 89 -10.53 8.83 17.30
N TYR A 90 -9.30 8.40 16.99
CA TYR A 90 -8.11 8.64 17.81
C TYR A 90 -7.27 9.81 17.29
N ALA A 91 -7.59 10.37 16.12
CA ALA A 91 -6.83 11.46 15.52
C ALA A 91 -6.63 12.65 16.46
N PRO A 92 -7.64 13.12 17.24
CA PRO A 92 -7.44 14.22 18.19
C PRO A 92 -6.41 13.90 19.28
N LEU A 93 -6.38 12.65 19.77
CA LEU A 93 -5.43 12.21 20.79
C LEU A 93 -4.00 12.14 20.23
N VAL A 94 -3.87 11.64 19.00
CA VAL A 94 -2.57 11.56 18.32
C VAL A 94 -2.07 12.96 17.96
N GLU A 95 -2.95 13.86 17.52
CA GLU A 95 -2.60 15.25 17.21
C GLU A 95 -2.21 16.02 18.47
N ALA A 96 -2.92 15.83 19.58
CA ALA A 96 -2.52 16.43 20.86
C ALA A 96 -1.12 15.96 21.31
N ALA A 97 -0.79 14.67 21.10
CA ALA A 97 0.48 14.11 21.53
C ALA A 97 1.66 14.43 20.60
N LEU A 98 1.43 14.56 19.29
CA LEU A 98 2.48 14.68 18.27
C LEU A 98 2.51 16.03 17.56
N GLY A 99 1.41 16.79 17.61
CA GLY A 99 1.26 18.15 17.10
C GLY A 99 1.82 18.33 15.67
N PRO A 100 2.73 19.31 15.46
CA PRO A 100 3.31 19.59 14.14
C PRO A 100 3.94 18.38 13.44
N ARG A 101 4.46 17.41 14.21
CA ARG A 101 5.14 16.25 13.64
C ARG A 101 4.17 15.25 13.00
N MET A 102 2.94 15.13 13.52
CA MET A 102 1.89 14.34 12.86
C MET A 102 1.50 14.97 11.52
N ARG A 103 1.33 16.30 11.48
CA ARG A 103 0.96 17.02 10.25
C ARG A 103 1.99 16.84 9.14
N ARG A 104 3.29 16.87 9.48
CA ARG A 104 4.36 16.58 8.52
C ARG A 104 4.25 15.19 7.91
N GLU A 105 4.08 14.16 8.74
CA GLU A 105 4.00 12.78 8.26
C GLU A 105 2.71 12.53 7.46
N ALA A 106 1.60 13.16 7.86
CA ALA A 106 0.36 13.13 7.08
C ALA A 106 0.54 13.75 5.69
N ALA A 107 1.16 14.93 5.61
CA ALA A 107 1.42 15.59 4.32
C ALA A 107 2.30 14.75 3.38
N LEU A 108 3.30 14.04 3.92
CA LEU A 108 4.13 13.13 3.13
C LEU A 108 3.32 11.95 2.57
N TYR A 109 2.43 11.38 3.38
CA TYR A 109 1.53 10.32 2.93
C TYR A 109 0.55 10.82 1.87
N ASP A 110 -0.06 11.99 2.07
CA ASP A 110 -1.00 12.59 1.12
C ASP A 110 -0.34 12.90 -0.22
N ALA A 111 0.89 13.43 -0.20
CA ALA A 111 1.66 13.68 -1.42
C ALA A 111 1.96 12.37 -2.17
N TRP A 112 2.37 11.32 -1.45
CA TRP A 112 2.60 9.99 -2.03
C TRP A 112 1.31 9.38 -2.59
N LEU A 113 0.19 9.50 -1.87
CA LEU A 113 -1.11 8.96 -2.30
C LEU A 113 -1.61 9.67 -3.55
N ALA A 114 -1.47 11.00 -3.61
CA ALA A 114 -1.81 11.77 -4.80
C ALA A 114 -0.96 11.37 -6.01
N ASP A 115 0.33 11.13 -5.81
CA ASP A 115 1.20 10.65 -6.87
C ASP A 115 0.82 9.25 -7.37
N TRP A 116 0.56 8.33 -6.45
CA TRP A 116 0.08 6.99 -6.79
C TRP A 116 -1.23 7.02 -7.58
N GLN A 117 -2.18 7.88 -7.19
CA GLN A 117 -3.45 8.05 -7.91
C GLN A 117 -3.24 8.59 -9.33
N ARG A 118 -2.33 9.56 -9.52
CA ARG A 118 -1.98 10.08 -10.84
C ARG A 118 -1.38 9.00 -11.72
N GLN A 119 -0.42 8.23 -11.21
CA GLN A 119 0.20 7.13 -11.94
C GLN A 119 -0.82 6.05 -12.34
N ARG A 120 -1.81 5.78 -11.47
CA ARG A 120 -2.86 4.80 -11.76
C ARG A 120 -3.80 5.22 -12.88
N GLN A 121 -4.08 6.51 -13.01
CA GLN A 121 -4.92 7.09 -14.06
C GLN A 121 -4.16 7.37 -15.37
N ALA A 122 -2.83 7.26 -15.36
CA ALA A 122 -2.02 7.49 -16.55
C ALA A 122 -2.26 6.38 -17.61
N PRO A 123 -2.36 6.74 -18.90
CA PRO A 123 -2.52 5.77 -19.98
C PRO A 123 -1.35 4.77 -20.01
N ASP A 124 -1.63 3.53 -20.42
CA ASP A 124 -0.69 2.39 -20.38
C ASP A 124 0.69 2.66 -21.01
N SER A 125 0.74 3.53 -22.03
CA SER A 125 1.98 3.95 -22.70
C SER A 125 2.96 4.72 -21.79
N LYS A 126 2.48 5.32 -20.69
CA LYS A 126 3.29 6.07 -19.71
C LYS A 126 3.54 5.33 -18.40
N ARG A 127 2.70 4.34 -18.05
CA ARG A 127 2.84 3.53 -16.81
C ARG A 127 4.14 2.72 -16.77
N ARG A 128 4.65 2.27 -17.92
CA ARG A 128 5.92 1.50 -18.01
C ARG A 128 7.18 2.38 -18.00
N ALA A 129 7.06 3.67 -18.33
CA ALA A 129 8.19 4.59 -18.43
C ALA A 129 8.59 5.25 -17.09
N GLY A 130 7.70 5.21 -16.08
CA GLY A 130 7.88 5.89 -14.79
C GLY A 130 8.53 5.06 -13.68
N LYS A 131 9.42 4.11 -13.97
CA LYS A 131 10.19 3.35 -12.95
C LYS A 131 11.33 4.18 -12.32
N ALA A 132 11.03 5.43 -11.95
CA ALA A 132 11.89 6.23 -11.09
C ALA A 132 10.99 6.98 -10.11
N SER A 133 10.86 6.40 -8.92
CA SER A 133 10.33 7.10 -7.74
C SER A 133 11.15 8.38 -7.56
N PRO A 134 10.54 9.57 -7.38
CA PRO A 134 11.29 10.79 -7.12
C PRO A 134 11.85 10.68 -5.70
N SER A 135 13.04 10.10 -5.58
CA SER A 135 13.84 10.20 -4.36
C SER A 135 14.32 11.64 -4.27
N GLY A 136 13.46 12.50 -3.74
CA GLY A 136 13.85 13.80 -3.19
C GLY A 136 14.72 13.55 -1.96
N HIS A 137 15.96 13.15 -2.21
CA HIS A 137 17.05 13.35 -1.27
C HIS A 137 17.34 14.85 -1.27
N GLU A 138 16.63 15.61 -0.44
CA GLU A 138 17.22 16.82 0.13
C GLU A 138 17.99 16.38 1.37
N GLU A 139 19.31 16.33 1.20
CA GLU A 139 20.27 16.56 2.28
C GLU A 139 19.84 17.80 3.06
N LEU A 140 19.83 17.68 4.40
CA LEU A 140 20.37 18.60 5.41
C LEU A 140 19.88 18.15 6.81
#